data_AF-A0A8J4H4E0-F1
#
_entry.id   AF-A0A8J4H4E0-F1
#
_cell.length_a   1.000
_cell.length_b   1.000
_cell.length_c   1.000
_cell.angle_alpha   90.00
_cell.angle_beta   90.00
_cell.angle_gamma   90.00
#
_symmetry.space_group_name_H-M   'P 1'
#
loop_
_entity.id
_entity.type
_entity.pdbx_description
1 polymer ?
#
loop_
_entity_poly.entity_id
_entity_poly.type
_entity_poly.pdbx_seq_one_letter_code
_entity_poly.pdbx_strand_id
1 'polypeptide(L)'
;MTKEEFIALGLSEELADKAAAASAEELKGFIPKARFDEINTAKKKAEEDLDERDKQLEQLKKDAGSNEELKKQIESLQGENKAAKEKYEAELTDLQKTTALKLKLAGKVHVNAIDDVVKLFDKEKVVIDENGNIKSGYEDQEKSLRESKGFYFIPEETEGTSGDIPIQFRGLKPAEGGDKGNGSGIVNPWKQETFNLTEQGRLLREKPELAKQLKTAAGVK
;
A
#
# COMPACT_ATOMS: atom_id res chain seq x y z
N MET A 1 -6.73 -21.46 -6.46
CA MET A 1 -7.46 -22.55 -7.16
C MET A 1 -6.44 -23.53 -7.73
N THR A 2 -6.77 -24.81 -7.79
CA THR A 2 -5.91 -25.84 -8.40
C THR A 2 -6.05 -25.85 -9.92
N LYS A 3 -5.14 -26.53 -10.61
CA LYS A 3 -5.19 -26.70 -12.08
C LYS A 3 -6.53 -27.30 -12.52
N GLU A 4 -7.01 -28.30 -11.79
CA GLU A 4 -8.26 -29.01 -12.09
C GLU A 4 -9.48 -28.09 -11.97
N GLU A 5 -9.48 -27.19 -10.98
CA GLU A 5 -10.53 -26.18 -10.81
C GLU A 5 -10.55 -25.19 -11.98
N PHE A 6 -9.36 -24.76 -12.46
CA PHE A 6 -9.28 -23.88 -13.63
C PHE A 6 -9.68 -24.58 -14.94
N ILE A 7 -9.37 -25.86 -15.10
CA ILE A 7 -9.83 -26.66 -16.25
C ILE A 7 -11.36 -26.80 -16.21
N ALA A 8 -11.95 -27.03 -15.04
CA ALA A 8 -13.40 -27.09 -14.88
C ALA A 8 -14.09 -25.75 -15.20
N LEU A 9 -13.39 -24.63 -15.05
CA LEU A 9 -13.84 -23.29 -15.47
C LEU A 9 -13.64 -23.02 -16.97
N GLY A 10 -13.09 -23.98 -17.73
CA GLY A 10 -12.96 -23.91 -19.19
C GLY A 10 -11.61 -23.42 -19.71
N LEU A 11 -10.58 -23.30 -18.86
CA LEU A 11 -9.23 -22.99 -19.32
C LEU A 11 -8.60 -24.22 -19.98
N SER A 12 -7.81 -23.99 -21.04
CA SER A 12 -6.95 -25.04 -21.61
C SER A 12 -5.91 -25.47 -20.59
N GLU A 13 -5.41 -26.70 -20.72
CA GLU A 13 -4.47 -27.28 -19.76
C GLU A 13 -3.24 -26.38 -19.51
N GLU A 14 -2.69 -25.80 -20.58
CA GLU A 14 -1.52 -24.92 -20.51
C GLU A 14 -1.82 -23.57 -19.81
N LEU A 15 -3.04 -23.03 -19.98
CA LEU A 15 -3.46 -21.80 -19.29
C LEU A 15 -3.84 -22.09 -17.84
N ALA A 16 -4.44 -23.24 -17.55
CA ALA A 16 -4.77 -23.69 -16.21
C ALA A 16 -3.51 -23.91 -15.37
N ASP A 17 -2.44 -24.46 -15.95
CA ASP A 17 -1.13 -24.59 -15.29
C ASP A 17 -0.54 -23.22 -14.92
N LYS A 18 -0.54 -22.26 -15.86
CA LYS A 18 -0.05 -20.90 -15.60
C LYS A 18 -0.91 -20.17 -14.56
N ALA A 19 -2.23 -20.30 -14.62
CA ALA A 19 -3.17 -19.70 -13.67
C ALA A 19 -3.04 -20.32 -12.27
N ALA A 20 -2.86 -21.63 -12.17
CA ALA A 20 -2.61 -22.32 -10.90
C ALA A 20 -1.28 -21.89 -10.28
N ALA A 21 -0.22 -21.76 -11.09
CA ALA A 21 1.08 -21.27 -10.62
C ALA A 21 0.99 -19.82 -10.12
N ALA A 22 0.33 -18.92 -10.87
CA ALA A 22 0.12 -17.54 -10.45
C ALA A 22 -0.74 -17.45 -9.17
N SER A 23 -1.84 -18.22 -9.09
CA SER A 23 -2.69 -18.30 -7.90
C SER A 23 -1.93 -18.83 -6.69
N ALA A 24 -1.06 -19.83 -6.87
CA ALA A 24 -0.21 -20.34 -5.80
C ALA A 24 0.82 -19.29 -5.34
N GLU A 25 1.41 -18.55 -6.28
CA GLU A 25 2.37 -17.48 -5.97
C GLU A 25 1.71 -16.33 -5.19
N GLU A 26 0.52 -15.90 -5.60
CA GLU A 26 -0.26 -14.89 -4.87
C GLU A 26 -0.57 -15.37 -3.44
N LEU A 27 -0.97 -16.64 -3.29
CA LEU A 27 -1.37 -17.19 -2.00
C LEU A 27 -0.21 -17.45 -1.03
N LYS A 28 1.06 -17.43 -1.47
CA LYS A 28 2.23 -17.61 -0.58
C LYS A 28 2.32 -16.56 0.54
N GLY A 29 1.78 -15.36 0.31
CA GLY A 29 1.72 -14.29 1.32
C GLY A 29 0.54 -14.39 2.29
N PHE A 30 -0.39 -15.32 2.08
CA PHE A 30 -1.63 -15.43 2.84
C PHE A 30 -1.56 -16.53 3.89
N ILE A 31 -2.18 -16.29 5.05
CA ILE A 31 -2.34 -17.29 6.09
C ILE A 31 -3.49 -18.23 5.69
N PRO A 32 -3.28 -19.56 5.62
CA PRO A 32 -4.35 -20.51 5.33
C PRO A 32 -5.47 -20.41 6.37
N LYS A 33 -6.73 -20.43 5.94
CA LYS A 33 -7.91 -20.35 6.83
C LYS A 33 -7.83 -21.33 8.01
N ALA A 34 -7.39 -22.56 7.77
CA ALA A 34 -7.24 -23.55 8.84
C ALA A 34 -6.25 -23.11 9.93
N ARG A 35 -5.11 -22.49 9.55
CA ARG A 35 -4.15 -21.94 10.51
C ARG A 35 -4.69 -20.70 11.22
N PHE A 36 -5.44 -19.85 10.51
CA PHE A 36 -6.14 -18.72 11.12
C PHE A 36 -7.14 -19.19 12.18
N ASP A 37 -8.00 -20.15 11.85
CA ASP A 37 -9.01 -20.70 12.75
C ASP A 37 -8.37 -21.37 13.99
N GLU A 38 -7.28 -22.12 13.80
CA GLU A 38 -6.53 -22.74 14.90
C GLU A 38 -5.97 -21.70 15.87
N ILE A 39 -5.26 -20.68 15.35
CA ILE A 39 -4.69 -19.61 16.18
C ILE A 39 -5.81 -18.83 16.89
N ASN A 40 -6.90 -18.53 16.20
CA ASN A 40 -8.02 -17.79 16.77
C ASN A 40 -8.71 -18.60 17.88
N THR A 41 -8.85 -19.92 17.70
CA THR A 41 -9.40 -20.82 18.73
C THR A 41 -8.47 -20.91 19.94
N ALA A 42 -7.16 -21.04 19.71
CA ALA A 42 -6.16 -21.06 20.78
C ALA A 42 -6.15 -19.74 21.57
N LYS A 43 -6.29 -18.61 20.87
CA LYS A 43 -6.40 -17.28 21.48
C LYS A 43 -7.63 -17.17 22.39
N LYS A 44 -8.82 -17.55 21.89
CA LYS A 44 -10.05 -17.53 22.69
C LYS A 44 -9.93 -18.39 23.94
N LYS A 45 -9.38 -19.60 23.81
CA LYS A 45 -9.14 -20.48 24.95
C LYS A 45 -8.18 -19.85 25.97
N ALA A 46 -7.10 -19.22 25.51
CA ALA A 46 -6.17 -18.54 26.41
C ALA A 46 -6.82 -17.35 27.13
N GLU A 47 -7.71 -16.60 26.47
CA GLU A 47 -8.51 -15.53 27.09
C GLU A 47 -9.46 -16.09 28.16
N GLU A 48 -10.13 -17.20 27.89
CA GLU A 48 -11.01 -17.89 28.85
C GLU A 48 -10.21 -18.42 30.07
N ASP A 49 -9.06 -19.04 29.83
CA ASP A 49 -8.18 -19.56 30.89
C ASP A 49 -7.69 -18.41 31.79
N LEU A 50 -7.34 -17.24 31.21
CA LEU A 50 -6.95 -16.05 31.98
C LEU A 50 -8.09 -15.55 32.87
N ASP A 51 -9.30 -15.45 32.34
CA ASP A 51 -10.48 -15.02 33.10
C ASP A 51 -10.82 -16.01 34.23
N GLU A 52 -10.62 -17.32 34.02
CA GLU A 52 -10.76 -18.32 35.08
C GLU A 52 -9.69 -18.17 36.17
N ARG A 53 -8.42 -17.92 35.78
CA ARG A 53 -7.35 -17.68 36.76
C ARG A 53 -7.61 -16.44 37.60
N ASP A 54 -8.11 -15.36 37.01
CA ASP A 54 -8.45 -14.15 37.77
C ASP A 54 -9.58 -14.40 38.79
N LYS A 55 -10.57 -15.22 38.42
CA LYS A 55 -11.61 -15.69 39.38
C LYS A 55 -11.02 -16.53 40.51
N GLN A 56 -10.07 -17.42 40.20
CA GLN A 56 -9.37 -18.22 41.21
C GLN A 56 -8.55 -17.34 42.15
N LEU A 57 -7.88 -16.30 41.64
CA LEU A 57 -7.15 -15.31 42.46
C LEU A 57 -8.11 -14.55 43.39
N GLU A 58 -9.26 -14.11 42.89
CA GLU A 58 -10.30 -13.48 43.73
C GLU A 58 -10.80 -14.41 44.83
N GLN A 59 -10.98 -15.69 44.54
CA GLN A 59 -11.39 -16.67 45.53
C GLN A 59 -10.29 -16.91 46.58
N LEU A 60 -9.03 -17.10 46.15
CA LEU A 60 -7.88 -17.24 47.04
C LEU A 60 -7.70 -16.01 47.93
N LYS A 61 -7.99 -14.81 47.42
CA LYS A 61 -7.93 -13.56 48.19
C LYS A 61 -8.92 -13.56 49.35
N LYS A 62 -10.13 -14.08 49.11
CA LYS A 62 -11.18 -14.24 50.13
C LYS A 62 -10.81 -15.33 51.15
N ASP A 63 -10.25 -16.44 50.67
CA ASP A 63 -9.89 -17.60 51.48
C ASP A 63 -8.60 -17.37 52.30
N ALA A 64 -7.74 -16.42 51.91
CA ALA A 64 -6.49 -16.07 52.60
C ALA A 64 -6.68 -15.52 54.04
N GLY A 65 -7.91 -15.31 54.50
CA GLY A 65 -8.20 -14.97 55.90
C GLY A 65 -7.54 -13.66 56.33
N SER A 66 -6.70 -13.69 57.37
CA SER A 66 -5.99 -12.51 57.91
C SER A 66 -4.55 -12.36 57.40
N ASN A 67 -4.11 -13.17 56.43
CA ASN A 67 -2.75 -13.08 55.90
C ASN A 67 -2.63 -11.90 54.92
N GLU A 68 -2.24 -10.75 55.45
CA GLU A 68 -2.12 -9.51 54.67
C GLU A 68 -1.08 -9.60 53.56
N GLU A 69 0.03 -10.33 53.78
CA GLU A 69 1.08 -10.54 52.78
C GLU A 69 0.52 -11.26 51.54
N LEU A 70 -0.24 -12.35 51.75
CA LEU A 70 -0.88 -13.10 50.69
C LEU A 70 -1.94 -12.27 49.95
N LYS A 71 -2.77 -11.51 50.67
CA LYS A 71 -3.76 -10.63 50.03
C LYS A 71 -3.12 -9.57 49.16
N LYS A 72 -2.04 -8.95 49.64
CA LYS A 72 -1.31 -7.92 48.92
C LYS A 72 -0.62 -8.46 47.67
N GLN A 73 -0.06 -9.68 47.75
CA GLN A 73 0.51 -10.35 46.60
C GLN A 73 -0.54 -10.72 45.56
N ILE A 74 -1.73 -11.17 45.99
CA ILE A 74 -2.85 -11.45 45.08
C ILE A 74 -3.34 -10.16 44.40
N GLU A 75 -3.43 -9.05 45.13
CA GLU A 75 -3.77 -7.74 44.53
C GLU A 75 -2.75 -7.28 43.49
N SER A 76 -1.45 -7.46 43.75
CA SER A 76 -0.39 -7.16 42.79
C SER A 76 -0.56 -7.99 41.52
N LEU A 77 -0.74 -9.31 41.67
CA LEU A 77 -0.90 -10.23 40.54
C LEU A 77 -2.15 -9.91 39.71
N GLN A 78 -3.25 -9.54 40.35
CA GLN A 78 -4.48 -9.11 39.64
C GLN A 78 -4.27 -7.81 38.87
N GLY A 79 -3.57 -6.84 39.48
CA GLY A 79 -3.21 -5.59 38.82
C GLY A 79 -2.30 -5.81 37.60
N GLU A 80 -1.28 -6.65 37.75
CA GLU A 80 -0.34 -7.02 36.69
C GLU A 80 -1.04 -7.76 35.54
N ASN A 81 -1.92 -8.72 35.85
CA ASN A 81 -2.72 -9.43 34.84
C ASN A 81 -3.61 -8.46 34.05
N LYS A 82 -4.30 -7.55 34.74
CA LYS A 82 -5.16 -6.56 34.09
C LYS A 82 -4.36 -5.62 33.18
N ALA A 83 -3.24 -5.09 33.67
CA ALA A 83 -2.38 -4.20 32.89
C ALA A 83 -1.78 -4.93 31.67
N ALA A 84 -1.38 -6.20 31.84
CA ALA A 84 -0.90 -7.03 30.74
C ALA A 84 -1.99 -7.25 29.70
N LYS A 85 -3.22 -7.60 30.12
CA LYS A 85 -4.37 -7.80 29.23
C LYS A 85 -4.67 -6.54 28.40
N GLU A 86 -4.79 -5.39 29.05
CA GLU A 86 -5.01 -4.10 28.37
C GLU A 86 -3.90 -3.77 27.36
N LYS A 87 -2.64 -4.01 27.72
CA LYS A 87 -1.50 -3.80 26.82
C LYS A 87 -1.54 -4.74 25.62
N TYR A 88 -1.80 -6.03 25.83
CA TYR A 88 -1.89 -7.00 24.75
C TYR A 88 -3.06 -6.70 23.81
N GLU A 89 -4.22 -6.32 24.33
CA GLU A 89 -5.39 -5.92 23.53
C GLU A 89 -5.08 -4.66 22.69
N ALA A 90 -4.39 -3.67 23.26
CA ALA A 90 -3.96 -2.47 22.53
C ALA A 90 -2.94 -2.81 21.42
N GLU A 91 -1.91 -3.62 21.71
CA GLU A 91 -0.92 -4.03 20.71
C GLU A 91 -1.54 -4.86 19.59
N LEU A 92 -2.48 -5.76 19.93
CA LEU A 92 -3.18 -6.59 18.96
C LEU A 92 -4.06 -5.74 18.03
N THR A 93 -4.84 -4.82 18.59
CA THR A 93 -5.70 -3.93 17.80
C THR A 93 -4.89 -3.01 16.91
N ASP A 94 -3.75 -2.48 17.38
CA ASP A 94 -2.83 -1.70 16.56
C ASP A 94 -2.24 -2.53 15.42
N LEU A 95 -1.80 -3.77 15.71
CA LEU A 95 -1.25 -4.67 14.70
C LEU A 95 -2.28 -5.03 13.63
N GLN A 96 -3.52 -5.32 14.04
CA GLN A 96 -4.64 -5.61 13.12
C GLN A 96 -4.92 -4.41 12.21
N LYS A 97 -5.04 -3.20 12.78
CA LYS A 97 -5.26 -1.96 12.01
C LYS A 97 -4.12 -1.68 11.05
N THR A 98 -2.89 -1.80 11.52
CA THR A 98 -1.69 -1.62 10.72
C THR A 98 -1.67 -2.60 9.55
N THR A 99 -1.95 -3.88 9.80
CA THR A 99 -1.95 -4.91 8.75
C THR A 99 -3.06 -4.69 7.74
N ALA A 100 -4.28 -4.40 8.20
CA ALA A 100 -5.42 -4.11 7.33
C ALA A 100 -5.16 -2.89 6.43
N LEU A 101 -4.54 -1.84 6.97
CA LEU A 101 -4.14 -0.66 6.21
C LEU A 101 -3.05 -0.99 5.17
N LYS A 102 -2.01 -1.75 5.55
CA LYS A 102 -0.97 -2.19 4.60
C LYS A 102 -1.56 -2.98 3.44
N LEU A 103 -2.46 -3.93 3.73
CA LEU A 103 -3.14 -4.72 2.70
C LEU A 103 -4.01 -3.86 1.79
N LYS A 104 -4.74 -2.88 2.34
CA LYS A 104 -5.59 -1.98 1.54
C LYS A 104 -4.78 -1.01 0.68
N LEU A 105 -3.59 -0.61 1.13
CA LEU A 105 -2.67 0.28 0.41
C LEU A 105 -1.72 -0.45 -0.55
N ALA A 106 -1.59 -1.77 -0.43
CA ALA A 106 -0.79 -2.58 -1.34
C ALA A 106 -1.24 -2.36 -2.80
N GLY A 107 -0.29 -2.12 -3.70
CA GLY A 107 -0.57 -1.78 -5.10
C GLY A 107 -1.06 -0.36 -5.38
N LYS A 108 -1.48 0.39 -4.35
CA LYS A 108 -1.88 1.81 -4.46
C LYS A 108 -0.78 2.80 -4.07
N VAL A 109 0.13 2.36 -3.20
CA VAL A 109 1.24 3.16 -2.64
C VAL A 109 2.55 2.53 -3.07
N HIS A 110 3.58 3.34 -3.32
CA HIS A 110 4.92 2.84 -3.61
C HIS A 110 5.39 1.93 -2.47
N VAL A 111 5.94 0.76 -2.81
CA VAL A 111 6.30 -0.29 -1.83
C VAL A 111 7.14 0.26 -0.66
N ASN A 112 8.11 1.14 -0.96
CA ASN A 112 9.00 1.73 0.03
C ASN A 112 8.34 2.78 0.93
N ALA A 113 7.13 3.23 0.58
CA ALA A 113 6.39 4.28 1.28
C ALA A 113 5.19 3.75 2.09
N ILE A 114 4.82 2.47 1.94
CA ILE A 114 3.64 1.89 2.59
C ILE A 114 3.69 2.10 4.11
N ASP A 115 4.83 1.80 4.74
CA ASP A 115 4.98 1.93 6.19
C ASP A 115 4.83 3.37 6.67
N ASP A 116 5.30 4.35 5.89
CA ASP A 116 5.21 5.75 6.25
C ASP A 116 3.79 6.28 6.04
N VAL A 117 3.12 5.88 4.95
CA VAL A 117 1.73 6.23 4.71
C VAL A 117 0.83 5.67 5.80
N VAL A 118 1.03 4.41 6.24
CA VAL A 118 0.25 3.80 7.33
C VAL A 118 0.40 4.57 8.65
N LYS A 119 1.58 5.12 8.96
CA LYS A 119 1.78 5.95 10.16
C LYS A 119 1.04 7.30 10.09
N LEU A 120 0.68 7.75 8.90
CA LEU A 120 -0.07 9.00 8.71
C LEU A 120 -1.59 8.81 8.87
N PHE A 121 -2.07 7.57 8.90
CA PHE A 121 -3.46 7.28 9.23
C PHE A 121 -3.70 7.44 10.74
N ASP A 122 -4.79 8.10 11.06
CA ASP A 122 -5.42 8.07 12.38
C ASP A 122 -6.09 6.70 12.55
N LYS A 123 -5.35 5.78 13.17
CA LYS A 123 -5.81 4.40 13.43
C LYS A 123 -7.00 4.37 14.37
N GLU A 124 -7.24 5.36 15.22
CA GLU A 124 -8.39 5.37 16.14
C GLU A 124 -9.70 5.47 15.36
N LYS A 125 -9.72 6.23 14.26
CA LYS A 125 -10.87 6.37 13.37
C LYS A 125 -11.10 5.17 12.44
N VAL A 126 -10.11 4.29 12.30
CA VAL A 126 -10.23 3.09 11.45
C VAL A 126 -10.97 1.99 12.21
N VAL A 127 -12.10 1.57 11.65
CA VAL A 127 -12.91 0.47 12.19
C VAL A 127 -12.67 -0.76 11.32
N ILE A 128 -12.38 -1.88 11.97
CA ILE A 128 -12.20 -3.19 11.34
C ILE A 128 -13.41 -4.07 11.68
N ASP A 129 -13.79 -4.95 10.75
CA ASP A 129 -14.75 -6.03 11.01
C ASP A 129 -14.10 -7.23 11.74
N GLU A 130 -14.91 -8.24 12.06
CA GLU A 130 -14.47 -9.47 12.73
C GLU A 130 -13.49 -10.31 11.88
N ASN A 131 -13.42 -10.05 10.57
CA ASN A 131 -12.55 -10.77 9.63
C ASN A 131 -11.21 -10.05 9.42
N GLY A 132 -10.96 -8.91 10.07
CA GLY A 132 -9.73 -8.16 9.88
C GLY A 132 -9.76 -7.16 8.72
N ASN A 133 -10.91 -6.93 8.08
CA ASN A 133 -11.05 -5.97 6.98
C ASN A 133 -11.49 -4.59 7.46
N ILE A 134 -11.00 -3.55 6.80
CA ILE A 134 -11.44 -2.17 7.09
C ILE A 134 -12.89 -1.99 6.65
N LYS A 135 -13.74 -1.58 7.60
CA LYS A 135 -15.16 -1.28 7.40
C LYS A 135 -15.42 0.19 7.14
N SER A 136 -14.69 1.09 7.81
CA SER A 136 -14.87 2.54 7.68
C SER A 136 -13.67 3.34 8.21
N GLY A 137 -13.62 4.62 7.86
CA GLY A 137 -12.61 5.57 8.35
C GLY A 137 -11.30 5.57 7.57
N TYR A 138 -11.24 4.85 6.44
CA TYR A 138 -10.07 4.79 5.56
C TYR A 138 -10.19 5.74 4.37
N GLU A 139 -11.33 5.74 3.67
CA GLU A 139 -11.51 6.41 2.39
C GLU A 139 -11.25 7.93 2.47
N ASP A 140 -11.79 8.59 3.49
CA ASP A 140 -11.60 10.04 3.69
C ASP A 140 -10.13 10.39 3.99
N GLN A 141 -9.45 9.53 4.76
CA GLN A 141 -8.05 9.70 5.11
C GLN A 141 -7.15 9.44 3.89
N GLU A 142 -7.42 8.38 3.12
CA GLU A 142 -6.71 8.07 1.87
C GLU A 142 -6.81 9.25 0.89
N LYS A 143 -8.02 9.80 0.70
CA LYS A 143 -8.25 10.94 -0.19
C LYS A 143 -7.47 12.18 0.26
N SER A 144 -7.54 12.52 1.55
CA SER A 144 -6.77 13.62 2.12
C SER A 144 -5.25 13.43 1.96
N LEU A 145 -4.76 12.20 2.14
CA LEU A 145 -3.36 11.86 1.92
C LEU A 145 -2.95 11.91 0.45
N ARG A 146 -3.83 11.56 -0.49
CA ARG A 146 -3.58 11.73 -1.93
C ARG A 146 -3.48 13.20 -2.33
N GLU A 147 -4.33 14.06 -1.77
CA GLU A 147 -4.32 15.50 -2.04
C GLU A 147 -3.08 16.19 -1.45
N SER A 148 -2.71 15.85 -0.21
CA SER A 148 -1.61 16.48 0.51
C SER A 148 -0.23 15.87 0.23
N LYS A 149 -0.18 14.57 -0.03
CA LYS A 149 1.05 13.76 -0.14
C LYS A 149 0.97 12.76 -1.30
N GLY A 150 0.43 13.20 -2.43
CA GLY A 150 0.23 12.38 -3.63
C GLY A 150 1.48 11.67 -4.15
N PHE A 151 2.68 12.16 -3.84
CA PHE A 151 3.96 11.55 -4.24
C PHE A 151 4.19 10.15 -3.64
N TYR A 152 3.48 9.76 -2.58
CA TYR A 152 3.54 8.39 -2.05
C TYR A 152 2.69 7.41 -2.86
N PHE A 153 1.68 7.89 -3.58
CA PHE A 153 0.69 7.07 -4.26
C PHE A 153 1.10 6.82 -5.70
N ILE A 154 0.88 5.59 -6.14
CA ILE A 154 1.05 5.20 -7.54
C ILE A 154 -0.10 5.87 -8.32
N PRO A 155 0.20 6.56 -9.44
CA PRO A 155 -0.83 7.10 -10.31
C PRO A 155 -1.73 5.95 -10.79
N GLU A 156 -3.05 6.12 -10.69
CA GLU A 156 -3.97 5.12 -11.25
C GLU A 156 -3.78 5.12 -12.78
N GLU A 157 -3.27 4.01 -13.31
CA GLU A 157 -3.28 3.78 -14.76
C GLU A 157 -4.74 3.66 -15.17
N THR A 158 -5.28 4.73 -15.75
CA THR A 158 -6.53 4.64 -16.50
C THR A 158 -6.28 3.67 -17.65
N GLU A 159 -6.98 2.53 -17.66
CA GLU A 159 -7.03 1.63 -18.82
C GLU A 159 -7.37 2.46 -20.07
N GLY A 160 -6.36 2.75 -20.89
CA GLY A 160 -6.54 3.60 -22.07
C GLY A 160 -5.39 4.52 -22.48
N THR A 161 -4.15 4.34 -22.03
CA THR A 161 -3.01 5.06 -22.67
C THR A 161 -1.74 4.20 -22.64
N SER A 162 -1.63 3.33 -23.63
CA SER A 162 -0.33 2.92 -24.15
C SER A 162 0.32 4.13 -24.82
N GLY A 163 1.43 4.59 -24.25
CA GLY A 163 2.27 5.66 -24.81
C GLY A 163 2.15 6.98 -24.05
N ASP A 164 3.28 7.43 -23.52
CA ASP A 164 3.50 8.73 -22.88
C ASP A 164 2.81 8.95 -21.53
N ILE A 165 3.54 8.63 -20.45
CA ILE A 165 3.30 9.27 -19.15
C ILE A 165 3.80 10.72 -19.27
N PRO A 166 2.94 11.77 -19.25
CA PRO A 166 3.45 13.11 -19.04
C PRO A 166 3.80 13.20 -17.55
N ILE A 167 5.08 13.08 -17.22
CA ILE A 167 5.56 13.55 -15.92
C ILE A 167 5.30 15.05 -15.88
N GLN A 168 4.19 15.45 -15.26
CA GLN A 168 3.93 16.85 -14.94
C GLN A 168 4.83 17.26 -13.77
N PHE A 169 6.06 17.67 -14.08
CA PHE A 169 6.84 18.47 -13.17
C PHE A 169 6.07 19.78 -12.91
N ARG A 170 5.48 19.90 -11.72
CA ARG A 170 4.86 21.15 -11.24
C ARG A 170 5.97 22.10 -10.78
N GLY A 171 6.83 22.50 -11.71
CA GLY A 171 7.92 23.45 -11.51
C GLY A 171 7.97 24.38 -12.71
N LEU A 172 7.68 25.66 -12.48
CA LEU A 172 7.92 26.82 -13.34
C LEU A 172 7.86 26.55 -14.86
N LYS A 173 6.71 26.84 -15.48
CA LYS A 173 6.68 27.08 -16.93
C LYS A 173 7.69 28.22 -17.22
N PRO A 174 8.79 27.99 -17.96
CA PRO A 174 9.61 29.09 -18.43
C PRO A 174 8.72 30.01 -19.25
N ALA A 175 8.86 31.32 -19.07
CA ALA A 175 8.06 32.31 -19.75
C ALA A 175 8.03 32.01 -21.25
N GLU A 176 6.82 31.82 -21.78
CA GLU A 176 6.53 31.76 -23.20
C GLU A 176 6.93 33.12 -23.78
N GLY A 177 8.16 33.19 -24.27
CA GLY A 177 8.72 34.36 -24.93
C GLY A 177 7.97 34.57 -26.24
N GLY A 178 6.96 35.42 -26.20
CA GLY A 178 6.33 35.93 -27.41
C GLY A 178 7.33 36.75 -28.21
N ASP A 179 7.46 36.45 -29.49
CA ASP A 179 7.59 37.50 -30.49
C ASP A 179 6.85 37.10 -31.78
N LYS A 180 6.07 38.05 -32.29
CA LYS A 180 5.28 37.90 -33.51
C LYS A 180 6.19 38.19 -34.70
N GLY A 181 6.58 37.14 -35.43
CA GLY A 181 7.33 37.26 -36.68
C GLY A 181 6.69 36.42 -37.78
N ASN A 182 5.97 37.09 -38.68
CA ASN A 182 5.36 36.56 -39.89
C ASN A 182 6.40 35.88 -40.80
N GLY A 183 6.22 34.59 -41.14
CA GLY A 183 7.04 33.92 -42.14
C GLY A 183 6.96 32.39 -42.08
N SER A 184 6.44 31.77 -43.13
CA SER A 184 6.46 30.31 -43.31
C SER A 184 7.90 29.80 -43.31
N GLY A 185 8.36 29.22 -42.21
CA GLY A 185 9.71 28.67 -42.12
C GLY A 185 9.85 27.81 -40.88
N ILE A 186 9.94 26.50 -41.07
CA ILE A 186 10.29 25.57 -40.01
C ILE A 186 11.66 26.01 -39.46
N VAL A 187 11.70 26.42 -38.20
CA VAL A 187 12.93 26.84 -37.51
C VAL A 187 13.83 25.62 -37.37
N ASN A 188 15.07 25.71 -37.85
CA ASN A 188 16.00 24.60 -37.87
C ASN A 188 16.65 24.41 -36.48
N PRO A 189 16.39 23.30 -35.77
CA PRO A 189 16.88 23.13 -34.39
C PRO A 189 18.36 22.77 -34.28
N TRP A 190 19.10 22.65 -35.40
CA TRP A 190 20.54 22.40 -35.45
C TRP A 190 21.41 23.65 -35.70
N LYS A 191 20.80 24.80 -36.00
CA LYS A 191 21.55 26.07 -36.11
C LYS A 191 21.90 26.60 -34.71
N GLN A 192 23.05 27.25 -34.58
CA GLN A 192 23.55 27.76 -33.29
C GLN A 192 22.59 28.76 -32.62
N GLU A 193 21.89 29.58 -33.40
CA GLU A 193 20.94 30.58 -32.90
C GLU A 193 19.60 29.98 -32.46
N THR A 194 19.25 28.79 -32.95
CA THR A 194 17.94 28.14 -32.72
C THR A 194 18.09 26.72 -32.21
N PHE A 195 19.21 26.44 -31.51
CA PHE A 195 19.57 25.11 -31.05
C PHE A 195 18.58 24.58 -30.00
N ASN A 196 17.91 23.46 -30.28
CA ASN A 196 16.93 22.86 -29.37
C ASN A 196 16.96 21.32 -29.41
N LEU A 197 17.55 20.70 -28.39
CA LEU A 197 17.71 19.24 -28.29
C LEU A 197 16.39 18.47 -28.28
N THR A 198 15.34 19.04 -27.68
CA THR A 198 14.00 18.41 -27.61
C THR A 198 13.39 18.31 -29.00
N GLU A 199 13.44 19.39 -29.79
CA GLU A 199 12.96 19.38 -31.18
C GLU A 199 13.82 18.52 -32.10
N GLN A 200 15.14 18.43 -31.86
CA GLN A 200 16.01 17.50 -32.58
C GLN A 200 15.59 16.04 -32.34
N GLY A 201 15.34 15.66 -31.08
CA GLY A 201 14.89 14.31 -30.70
C GLY A 201 13.52 13.97 -31.27
N ARG A 202 12.61 14.95 -31.32
CA ARG A 202 11.29 14.80 -31.95
C ARG A 202 11.39 14.60 -33.46
N LEU A 203 12.15 15.45 -34.16
CA LEU A 203 12.33 15.35 -35.61
C LEU A 203 13.04 14.07 -36.03
N LEU A 204 14.01 13.58 -35.26
CA LEU A 204 14.68 12.31 -35.57
C LEU A 204 13.76 11.10 -35.43
N ARG A 205 12.75 11.16 -34.56
CA ARG A 205 11.78 10.09 -34.33
C ARG A 205 10.61 10.14 -35.32
N GLU A 206 10.06 11.33 -35.55
CA GLU A 206 8.84 11.52 -36.33
C GLU A 206 9.10 11.78 -37.82
N LYS A 207 10.20 12.46 -38.16
CA LYS A 207 10.50 12.94 -39.52
C LYS A 207 12.01 12.83 -39.84
N PRO A 208 12.56 11.61 -39.90
CA PRO A 208 14.00 11.38 -40.01
C PRO A 208 14.62 12.00 -41.28
N GLU A 209 13.90 12.03 -42.39
CA GLU A 209 14.38 12.64 -43.64
C GLU A 209 14.44 14.17 -43.57
N LEU A 210 13.47 14.80 -42.89
CA LEU A 210 13.50 16.25 -42.63
C LEU A 210 14.63 16.61 -41.66
N ALA A 211 14.85 15.77 -40.64
CA ALA A 211 15.97 15.94 -39.71
C ALA A 211 17.33 15.90 -40.42
N LYS A 212 17.53 14.96 -41.36
CA LYS A 212 18.76 14.90 -42.18
C LYS A 212 18.95 16.19 -42.99
N GLN A 213 17.92 16.64 -43.70
CA GLN A 213 17.98 17.87 -44.50
C GLN A 213 18.34 19.10 -43.65
N LEU A 214 17.72 19.23 -42.48
CA LEU A 214 17.98 20.35 -41.56
C LEU A 214 19.37 20.27 -40.93
N LYS A 215 19.87 19.07 -40.58
CA LYS A 215 21.27 18.88 -40.15
C LYS A 215 22.26 19.32 -41.22
N THR A 216 22.06 18.87 -42.47
CA THR A 216 22.92 19.25 -43.59
C THR A 216 22.87 20.75 -43.85
N ALA A 217 21.69 21.37 -43.78
CA ALA A 217 21.51 22.82 -43.94
C ALA A 217 22.12 23.63 -42.78
N ALA A 218 22.32 23.04 -41.61
CA ALA A 218 23.00 23.64 -40.46
C ALA A 218 24.52 23.37 -40.45
N GLY A 219 25.06 22.62 -41.43
CA GLY A 219 26.48 22.27 -41.48
C GLY A 219 26.89 21.21 -40.45
N VAL A 220 25.93 20.54 -39.81
CA VAL A 220 26.17 19.47 -38.83
C VAL A 220 26.20 18.15 -39.58
N LYS A 221 27.37 17.50 -39.64
CA LYS A 221 27.53 16.16 -40.23
C LYS A 221 26.95 15.08 -39.34
#